data_AF-A0A6N7AUD3-F1
#
_entry.id   AF-A0A6N7AUD3-F1
#
_cell.length_a   1.000
_cell.length_b   1.000
_cell.length_c   1.000
_cell.angle_alpha   90.00
_cell.angle_beta   90.00
_cell.angle_gamma   90.00
#
_symmetry.space_group_name_H-M   'P 1'
#
loop_
_entity.id
_entity.type
_entity.pdbx_description
1 polymer ?
#
loop_
_entity_poly.entity_id
_entity_poly.type
_entity_poly.pdbx_seq_one_letter_code
_entity_poly.pdbx_strand_id
1 'polypeptide(L)' 'MELETLFNTFKIAIDKEHEAYEFYQNAAANTSNLDAKKLFEEFAQVELHHEKRLKEKYAELRKAFS' A
#
# COMPACT_ATOMS: atom_id res chain seq x y z
N MET A 1 8.30 -20.13 -13.39
CA MET A 1 7.99 -18.89 -14.12
C MET A 1 6.71 -18.26 -13.58
N GLU A 2 5.54 -18.90 -13.71
CA GLU A 2 4.25 -18.35 -13.23
C GLU A 2 4.22 -17.97 -11.73
N LEU A 3 4.70 -18.85 -10.85
CA LEU A 3 4.68 -18.62 -9.39
C LEU A 3 5.62 -17.48 -8.96
N GLU A 4 6.77 -17.35 -9.64
CA GLU A 4 7.75 -16.29 -9.37
C GLU A 4 7.21 -14.93 -9.83
N THR A 5 6.59 -14.89 -11.02
CA THR A 5 5.87 -13.71 -11.50
C THR A 5 4.79 -13.30 -10.52
N LEU A 6 3.97 -14.25 -10.03
CA LEU A 6 2.93 -13.97 -9.03
C LEU A 6 3.51 -13.32 -7.76
N PHE A 7 4.57 -13.89 -7.19
CA PHE A 7 5.20 -13.33 -5.99
C PHE A 7 5.81 -11.95 -6.23
N ASN A 8 6.40 -11.72 -7.40
CA ASN A 8 6.95 -10.42 -7.76
C ASN A 8 5.85 -9.37 -7.96
N THR A 9 4.71 -9.74 -8.57
CA THR A 9 3.54 -8.85 -8.69
C THR A 9 3.03 -8.41 -7.32
N PHE A 10 2.93 -9.33 -6.35
CA PHE A 10 2.53 -8.98 -5.00
C PHE A 10 3.51 -8.02 -4.31
N LYS A 11 4.82 -8.24 -4.47
CA LYS A 11 5.83 -7.32 -3.93
C LYS A 11 5.70 -5.93 -4.52
N ILE A 12 5.59 -5.83 -5.85
CA ILE A 12 5.40 -4.55 -6.55
C ILE A 12 4.13 -3.86 -6.05
N ALA A 13 3.03 -4.59 -5.88
CA ALA A 13 1.79 -4.01 -5.38
C ALA A 13 1.96 -3.48 -3.94
N ILE A 14 2.58 -4.25 -3.04
CA ILE A 14 2.87 -3.82 -1.66
C ILE A 14 3.73 -2.54 -1.65
N ASP A 15 4.78 -2.50 -2.45
CA ASP A 15 5.66 -1.33 -2.54
C ASP A 15 4.89 -0.11 -3.08
N LYS A 16 3.96 -0.31 -4.03
CA LYS A 16 3.13 0.78 -4.57
C LYS A 16 2.12 1.33 -3.56
N GLU A 17 1.50 0.47 -2.73
CA GLU A 17 0.66 0.95 -1.64
C GLU A 17 1.47 1.78 -0.62
N HIS A 18 2.71 1.35 -0.34
CA HIS A 18 3.59 2.09 0.56
C HIS A 18 4.02 3.45 0.00
N GLU A 19 4.41 3.50 -1.27
CA GLU A 19 4.72 4.75 -1.98
C GLU A 19 3.51 5.71 -1.99
N ALA A 20 2.28 5.18 -2.17
CA ALA A 20 1.06 5.98 -2.16
C ALA A 20 0.73 6.52 -0.76
N TYR A 21 0.94 5.72 0.28
CA TYR A 21 0.85 6.17 1.67
C TYR A 21 1.79 7.36 1.94
N GLU A 22 3.08 7.23 1.58
CA GLU A 22 4.07 8.30 1.76
C GLU A 22 3.70 9.55 0.94
N PHE A 23 3.21 9.36 -0.29
CA PHE A 23 2.73 10.45 -1.13
C PHE A 23 1.60 11.24 -0.45
N TYR A 24 0.58 10.56 0.07
CA TYR A 24 -0.54 11.23 0.73
C TYR A 24 -0.15 11.87 2.07
N GLN A 25 0.73 11.24 2.86
CA GLN A 25 1.29 11.86 4.06
C GLN A 25 2.05 13.15 3.73
N ASN A 26 2.87 13.13 2.68
CA ASN A 26 3.58 14.31 2.22
C ASN A 26 2.60 15.38 1.70
N ALA A 27 1.56 15.02 0.96
CA ALA A 27 0.53 15.95 0.50
C ALA A 27 -0.22 16.60 1.68
N ALA A 28 -0.58 15.83 2.71
CA ALA A 28 -1.20 16.32 3.95
C ALA A 28 -0.30 17.30 4.71
N ALA A 29 1.02 17.04 4.75
CA ALA A 29 1.99 17.90 5.42
C ALA A 29 2.24 19.22 4.69
N ASN A 30 2.07 19.25 3.36
CA ASN A 30 2.40 20.41 2.52
C ASN A 30 1.18 21.26 2.10
N THR A 31 -0.03 20.90 2.53
CA THR A 31 -1.24 21.69 2.24
C THR A 31 -1.61 22.61 3.40
N SER A 32 -2.09 23.82 3.09
CA SER A 32 -2.66 24.77 4.06
C SER A 32 -4.19 24.66 4.16
N ASN A 33 -4.83 23.94 3.26
CA ASN A 33 -6.28 23.71 3.28
C ASN A 33 -6.62 22.54 4.22
N LEU A 34 -7.42 22.82 5.25
CA LEU A 34 -7.76 21.84 6.30
C LEU A 34 -8.60 20.66 5.79
N ASP A 35 -9.48 20.88 4.82
CA ASP A 35 -10.30 19.81 4.25
C ASP A 35 -9.46 18.91 3.35
N ALA A 36 -8.56 19.50 2.55
CA ALA A 36 -7.60 18.75 1.76
C ALA A 36 -6.65 17.94 2.64
N LYS A 37 -6.18 18.52 3.77
CA LYS A 37 -5.33 17.81 4.73
C LYS A 37 -6.02 16.56 5.27
N LYS A 38 -7.27 16.69 5.75
CA LYS A 38 -8.04 15.54 6.24
C LYS A 38 -8.24 14.48 5.17
N LEU A 39 -8.56 14.88 3.94
CA LEU A 39 -8.74 13.95 2.83
C LEU A 39 -7.46 13.18 2.52
N PHE A 40 -6.30 13.84 2.50
CA PHE A 40 -5.02 13.17 2.29
C PHE A 40 -4.65 12.25 3.46
N GLU A 41 -4.91 12.64 4.70
CA GLU A 41 -4.72 11.76 5.87
C GLU A 41 -5.62 10.52 5.77
N GLU A 42 -6.88 10.66 5.35
CA GLU A 42 -7.79 9.54 5.10
C GLU A 42 -7.28 8.61 4.00
N PHE A 43 -6.82 9.15 2.86
CA PHE A 43 -6.24 8.36 1.79
C PHE A 43 -4.97 7.62 2.22
N ALA A 44 -4.08 8.27 2.98
CA ALA A 44 -2.91 7.61 3.56
C ALA A 44 -3.32 6.38 4.41
N GLN A 45 -4.37 6.49 5.23
CA GLN A 45 -4.85 5.35 6.01
C GLN A 45 -5.45 4.23 5.14
N VAL A 46 -6.10 4.58 4.03
CA VAL A 46 -6.62 3.61 3.06
C VAL A 46 -5.47 2.79 2.44
N GLU A 47 -4.39 3.44 2.00
CA GLU A 47 -3.27 2.71 1.38
C GLU A 47 -2.52 1.84 2.40
N LEU A 48 -2.38 2.27 3.65
CA LEU A 48 -1.86 1.40 4.72
C LEU A 48 -2.73 0.15 4.93
N HIS A 49 -4.05 0.29 4.83
CA HIS A 49 -4.96 -0.85 4.91
C HIS A 49 -4.79 -1.80 3.72
N HIS A 50 -4.64 -1.26 2.51
CA HIS A 50 -4.34 -2.05 1.31
C HIS A 50 -3.00 -2.78 1.43
N GLU A 51 -1.94 -2.08 1.82
CA GLU A 51 -0.60 -2.63 2.05
C GLU A 51 -0.66 -3.82 3.01
N LYS A 52 -1.35 -3.67 4.14
CA LYS A 52 -1.54 -4.74 5.13
C LYS A 52 -2.24 -5.95 4.54
N ARG A 53 -3.35 -5.74 3.81
CA ARG A 53 -4.11 -6.84 3.18
C ARG A 53 -3.29 -7.58 2.13
N LEU A 54 -2.49 -6.86 1.34
CA LEU A 54 -1.60 -7.47 0.35
C LEU A 54 -0.49 -8.29 1.04
N LYS A 55 0.10 -7.79 2.12
CA LYS A 55 1.10 -8.53 2.92
C LYS A 55 0.52 -9.82 3.52
N GLU A 56 -0.69 -9.76 4.07
CA GLU A 56 -1.40 -10.94 4.58
C GLU A 56 -1.62 -11.98 3.46
N LYS A 57 -2.15 -11.55 2.31
CA LYS A 57 -2.37 -12.43 1.15
C LYS A 57 -1.07 -13.00 0.58
N TYR A 58 -0.01 -12.21 0.52
CA TYR A 58 1.30 -12.67 0.10
C TYR A 58 1.84 -13.76 1.05
N ALA A 59 1.69 -13.59 2.36
CA ALA A 59 2.10 -14.59 3.35
C ALA A 59 1.29 -15.90 3.24
N GLU A 60 -0.03 -15.79 3.06
CA GLU A 60 -0.90 -16.96 2.81
C GLU A 60 -0.46 -17.73 1.55
N LEU A 61 -0.23 -17.02 0.44
CA LEU A 61 0.25 -17.63 -0.81
C LEU A 61 1.63 -18.27 -0.62
N ARG A 62 2.57 -17.60 0.04
CA ARG A 62 3.89 -18.16 0.31
C ARG A 62 3.82 -19.45 1.11
N LYS A 63 2.89 -19.56 2.07
CA LYS A 63 2.66 -20.78 2.85
C LYS A 63 1.95 -21.88 2.06
N ALA A 64 1.04 -21.52 1.15
CA ALA A 64 0.32 -22.49 0.32
C ALA A 64 1.21 -23.18 -0.72
N PHE A 65 2.30 -22.51 -1.13
CA PHE A 65 3.24 -23.00 -2.14
C PHE A 65 4.67 -23.20 -1.60
N SER A 66 4.84 -23.31 -0.28
CA SER A 66 6.10 -23.66 0.39
C SER A 66 6.33 -25.15 0.49
#